data_AF-A0A6L6QIW4-F1
#
_entry.id   AF-A0A6L6QIW4-F1
#
_cell.length_a   1.000
_cell.length_b   1.000
_cell.length_c   1.000
_cell.angle_alpha   90.00
_cell.angle_beta   90.00
_cell.angle_gamma   90.00
#
_symmetry.space_group_name_H-M   'P 1'
#
loop_
_entity.id
_entity.type
_entity.pdbx_description
1 polymer ?
#
loop_
_entity_poly.entity_id
_entity_poly.type
_entity_poly.pdbx_seq_one_letter_code
_entity_poly.pdbx_strand_id
1 'polypeptide(L)'
;MKIPRKTMILSLAAAAALLLAAGAVWYNMRLKDRGSVPCAQQPPSQLSPYCLVQSQSAAGHGDRAAMAALAEYFDKRQPAEAVRWTRAAANMGEPKAIGRVFAGCGDAGPFSAAEAQALLPKAPALDALNFRLGGSCADADMAAARAVAPADLLAAPDSAGLCKVALRYGLLRMSREGEKLDSEAAQKLLAECEHRPQVPPIVRKEAEIVRQMLAREIKPVHITVD
;
A
#
# COMPACT_ATOMS: atom_id res chain seq x y z
N MET A 1 7.43 -17.24 -71.40
CA MET A 1 8.67 -17.55 -70.65
C MET A 1 8.37 -18.67 -69.66
N LYS A 2 8.92 -19.88 -69.85
CA LYS A 2 8.77 -21.00 -68.90
C LYS A 2 9.85 -20.86 -67.83
N ILE A 3 9.46 -20.53 -66.60
CA ILE A 3 10.39 -20.49 -65.46
C ILE A 3 10.92 -21.92 -65.26
N PRO A 4 12.25 -22.14 -65.33
CA PRO A 4 12.79 -23.48 -65.16
C PRO A 4 12.39 -24.06 -63.80
N ARG A 5 11.99 -25.33 -63.76
CA ARG A 5 11.57 -26.03 -62.52
C ARG A 5 12.52 -25.81 -61.34
N LYS A 6 13.83 -25.69 -61.62
CA LYS A 6 14.86 -25.41 -60.62
C LYS A 6 14.73 -24.02 -59.98
N THR A 7 14.45 -22.96 -60.75
CA THR A 7 14.21 -21.61 -60.19
C THR A 7 12.87 -21.50 -59.46
N MET A 8 11.87 -22.31 -59.83
CA MET A 8 10.60 -22.39 -59.10
C MET A 8 10.76 -23.09 -57.74
N ILE A 9 11.57 -24.16 -57.66
CA ILE A 9 11.88 -24.85 -56.40
C ILE A 9 12.72 -23.97 -55.47
N LEU A 10 13.72 -23.26 -56.01
CA LEU A 10 14.55 -22.34 -55.23
C LEU A 10 13.76 -21.17 -54.65
N SER A 11 12.81 -20.62 -55.40
CA SER A 11 11.95 -19.52 -54.92
C SER A 11 10.94 -19.98 -53.87
N LEU A 12 10.38 -21.19 -54.00
CA LEU A 12 9.53 -21.79 -52.97
C LEU A 12 10.30 -22.08 -51.67
N ALA A 13 11.53 -22.59 -51.76
CA ALA A 13 12.37 -22.85 -50.60
C ALA A 13 12.76 -21.55 -49.87
N ALA A 14 13.10 -20.49 -50.61
CA ALA A 14 13.40 -19.18 -50.04
C ALA A 14 12.18 -18.54 -49.35
N ALA A 15 10.99 -18.65 -49.95
CA ALA A 15 9.75 -18.17 -49.35
C ALA A 15 9.38 -18.93 -48.07
N ALA A 16 9.54 -20.26 -48.06
CA ALA A 16 9.32 -21.08 -46.88
C ALA A 16 10.29 -20.73 -45.72
N ALA A 17 11.57 -20.49 -46.03
CA ALA A 17 12.56 -20.07 -45.03
C ALA A 17 12.24 -18.70 -44.43
N LEU A 18 11.78 -17.74 -45.23
CA LEU A 18 11.37 -16.41 -44.75
C LEU A 18 10.12 -16.48 -43.85
N LEU A 19 9.14 -17.31 -44.19
CA LEU A 19 7.94 -17.52 -43.36
C LEU A 19 8.28 -18.19 -42.02
N LEU A 20 9.18 -19.18 -42.02
CA LEU A 20 9.65 -19.81 -40.78
C LEU A 20 10.45 -18.84 -39.90
N ALA A 21 11.32 -18.01 -40.50
CA ALA A 21 12.07 -16.99 -39.77
C ALA A 21 11.15 -15.92 -39.17
N ALA A 22 10.17 -15.43 -39.92
CA ALA A 22 9.17 -14.49 -39.42
C ALA A 22 8.31 -15.10 -38.31
N GLY A 23 7.90 -16.37 -38.46
CA GLY A 23 7.17 -17.12 -37.44
C GLY A 23 7.99 -17.33 -36.15
N ALA A 24 9.29 -17.63 -36.28
CA ALA A 24 10.19 -17.79 -35.14
C ALA A 24 10.45 -16.47 -34.39
N VAL A 25 10.59 -15.36 -35.11
CA VAL A 25 10.70 -14.01 -34.52
C VAL A 25 9.42 -13.63 -33.80
N TRP A 26 8.25 -13.83 -34.42
CA TRP A 26 6.95 -13.56 -33.80
C TRP A 26 6.72 -14.44 -32.55
N TYR A 27 7.08 -15.73 -32.61
CA TYR A 27 6.95 -16.65 -31.49
C TYR A 27 7.87 -16.27 -30.31
N ASN A 28 9.14 -15.92 -30.59
CA ASN A 28 10.06 -15.45 -29.55
C ASN A 28 9.63 -14.11 -28.94
N MET A 29 9.08 -13.20 -29.75
CA MET A 29 8.55 -11.93 -29.28
C MET A 29 7.33 -12.17 -28.36
N ARG A 30 6.45 -13.10 -28.73
CA ARG A 30 5.30 -13.51 -27.91
C ARG A 30 5.70 -14.22 -26.60
N LEU A 31 6.80 -14.98 -26.60
CA LEU A 31 7.37 -15.58 -25.39
C LEU A 31 7.95 -14.52 -24.45
N LYS A 32 8.58 -13.48 -25.00
CA LYS A 32 9.05 -12.32 -24.20
C LYS A 32 7.87 -11.52 -23.64
N ASP A 33 6.81 -11.32 -24.41
CA ASP A 33 5.59 -10.61 -23.98
C ASP A 33 4.79 -11.37 -22.90
N ARG A 34 4.84 -12.71 -22.91
CA ARG A 34 4.24 -13.54 -21.85
C ARG A 34 4.94 -13.39 -20.50
N GLY A 35 6.14 -12.80 -20.47
CA GLY A 35 6.95 -12.70 -19.26
C GLY A 35 7.42 -14.08 -18.81
N SER A 36 8.73 -14.26 -18.67
CA SER A 36 9.27 -15.46 -18.01
C SER A 36 8.86 -15.55 -16.53
N VAL A 37 8.34 -14.46 -15.96
CA VAL A 37 7.89 -14.34 -14.58
C VAL A 37 6.37 -14.50 -14.54
N PRO A 38 5.82 -15.47 -13.76
CA PRO A 38 4.38 -15.62 -13.56
C PRO A 38 3.74 -14.29 -13.13
N CYS A 39 2.52 -13.98 -13.60
CA CYS A 39 1.86 -12.71 -13.28
C CYS A 39 1.75 -12.43 -11.77
N ALA A 40 1.58 -13.47 -10.96
CA ALA A 40 1.56 -13.38 -9.49
C ALA A 40 2.89 -12.89 -8.87
N GLN A 41 4.00 -12.99 -9.61
CA GLN A 41 5.34 -12.56 -9.18
C GLN A 41 5.77 -11.23 -9.81
N GLN A 42 4.99 -10.68 -10.74
CA GLN A 42 5.27 -9.35 -11.29
C GLN A 42 4.88 -8.28 -10.27
N PRO A 43 5.71 -7.23 -10.10
CA PRO A 43 5.30 -6.09 -9.29
C PRO A 43 4.09 -5.43 -9.95
N PRO A 44 2.99 -5.15 -9.21
CA PRO A 44 1.75 -4.64 -9.79
C PRO A 44 1.90 -3.33 -10.58
N SER A 45 2.89 -2.50 -10.24
CA SER A 45 3.20 -1.27 -10.96
C SER A 45 3.80 -1.48 -12.37
N GLN A 46 4.20 -2.71 -12.71
CA GLN A 46 4.89 -3.06 -13.96
C GLN A 46 4.29 -4.30 -14.65
N LEU A 47 2.98 -4.53 -14.50
CA LEU A 47 2.30 -5.63 -15.21
C LEU A 47 2.57 -5.54 -16.72
N SER A 48 2.96 -6.67 -17.32
CA SER A 48 3.01 -6.80 -18.78
C SER A 48 1.60 -6.68 -19.36
N PRO A 49 1.43 -6.37 -20.67
CA PRO A 49 0.11 -6.32 -21.29
C PRO A 49 -0.72 -7.59 -21.08
N TYR A 50 -0.07 -8.77 -21.10
CA TYR A 50 -0.72 -10.04 -20.82
C TYR A 50 -1.22 -10.13 -19.37
N CYS A 51 -0.36 -9.79 -18.40
CA CYS A 51 -0.73 -9.84 -16.99
C CYS A 51 -1.75 -8.76 -16.61
N LEU A 52 -1.76 -7.61 -17.28
CA LEU A 52 -2.79 -6.59 -17.12
C LEU A 52 -4.17 -7.13 -17.49
N VAL A 53 -4.31 -7.75 -18.66
CA VAL A 53 -5.58 -8.33 -19.13
C VAL A 53 -6.04 -9.45 -18.17
N GLN A 54 -5.11 -10.28 -17.70
CA GLN A 54 -5.43 -11.32 -16.71
C GLN A 54 -5.93 -10.72 -15.40
N SER A 55 -5.26 -9.69 -14.88
CA SER A 55 -5.68 -8.98 -13.67
C SER A 55 -7.04 -8.29 -13.83
N GLN A 56 -7.31 -7.68 -14.99
CA GLN A 56 -8.62 -7.08 -15.30
C GLN A 56 -9.74 -8.14 -15.31
N SER A 57 -9.48 -9.31 -15.89
CA SER A 57 -10.43 -10.43 -15.88
C SER A 57 -10.69 -10.93 -14.44
N ALA A 58 -9.64 -11.20 -13.67
CA ALA A 58 -9.77 -11.63 -12.28
C ALA A 58 -10.52 -10.61 -11.43
N ALA A 59 -10.20 -9.32 -11.58
CA ALA A 59 -10.90 -8.23 -10.91
C ALA A 59 -12.38 -8.16 -11.32
N GLY A 60 -12.70 -8.37 -12.60
CA GLY A 60 -14.08 -8.49 -13.10
C GLY A 60 -14.86 -9.64 -12.46
N HIS A 61 -14.17 -10.69 -12.01
CA HIS A 61 -14.73 -11.81 -11.25
C HIS A 61 -14.72 -11.61 -9.73
N GLY A 62 -14.39 -10.41 -9.24
CA GLY A 62 -14.42 -10.09 -7.82
C GLY A 62 -13.13 -10.37 -7.06
N ASP A 63 -12.02 -10.68 -7.75
CA ASP A 63 -10.72 -10.82 -7.11
C ASP A 63 -10.22 -9.46 -6.60
N ARG A 64 -10.31 -9.29 -5.27
CA ARG A 64 -9.93 -8.06 -4.58
C ARG A 64 -8.41 -7.77 -4.66
N ALA A 65 -7.56 -8.81 -4.70
CA ALA A 65 -6.13 -8.63 -4.83
C ALA A 65 -5.76 -8.18 -6.25
N ALA A 66 -6.46 -8.70 -7.26
CA ALA A 66 -6.34 -8.21 -8.63
C ALA A 66 -6.80 -6.75 -8.75
N MET A 67 -7.91 -6.36 -8.12
CA MET A 67 -8.34 -4.95 -8.06
C MET A 67 -7.26 -4.05 -7.41
N ALA A 68 -6.67 -4.47 -6.29
CA ALA A 68 -5.58 -3.73 -5.65
C ALA A 68 -4.34 -3.62 -6.56
N ALA A 69 -4.01 -4.69 -7.28
CA ALA A 69 -2.91 -4.68 -8.25
C ALA A 69 -3.18 -3.73 -9.42
N LEU A 70 -4.41 -3.66 -9.92
CA LEU A 70 -4.80 -2.70 -10.96
C LEU A 70 -4.75 -1.25 -10.45
N ALA A 71 -5.14 -1.01 -9.19
CA ALA A 71 -4.97 0.30 -8.58
C ALA A 71 -3.50 0.75 -8.58
N GLU A 72 -2.59 -0.13 -8.19
CA GLU A 72 -1.14 0.10 -8.25
C GLU A 72 -0.62 0.31 -9.68
N TYR A 73 -1.12 -0.47 -10.64
CA TYR A 73 -0.74 -0.35 -12.04
C TYR A 73 -1.11 1.02 -12.63
N PHE A 74 -2.34 1.48 -12.35
CA PHE A 74 -2.87 2.72 -12.90
C PHE A 74 -2.46 3.98 -12.13
N ASP A 75 -1.92 3.85 -10.92
CA ASP A 75 -1.60 4.95 -10.00
C ASP A 75 -0.93 6.16 -10.68
N LYS A 76 0.11 5.91 -11.48
CA LYS A 76 0.86 6.94 -12.22
C LYS A 76 0.45 7.09 -13.69
N ARG A 77 -0.37 6.17 -14.20
CA ARG A 77 -0.74 6.10 -15.63
C ARG A 77 -2.08 6.76 -15.89
N GLN A 78 -3.07 6.40 -15.08
CA GLN A 78 -4.46 6.85 -15.17
C GLN A 78 -5.02 6.98 -13.74
N PRO A 79 -4.76 8.09 -13.04
CA PRO A 79 -5.12 8.25 -11.63
C PRO A 79 -6.61 8.03 -11.35
N ALA A 80 -7.50 8.46 -12.26
CA ALA A 80 -8.94 8.23 -12.13
C ALA A 80 -9.30 6.73 -12.13
N GLU A 81 -8.61 5.92 -12.94
CA GLU A 81 -8.80 4.47 -12.97
C GLU A 81 -8.24 3.81 -11.71
N ALA A 82 -7.09 4.28 -11.21
CA ALA A 82 -6.52 3.81 -9.95
C ALA A 82 -7.47 4.04 -8.77
N VAL A 83 -8.11 5.22 -8.72
CA VAL A 83 -9.11 5.56 -7.69
C VAL A 83 -10.33 4.64 -7.79
N ARG A 84 -10.83 4.35 -9.01
CA ARG A 84 -11.95 3.42 -9.21
C ARG A 84 -11.63 2.02 -8.70
N TRP A 85 -10.45 1.48 -9.04
CA TRP A 85 -10.01 0.17 -8.57
C TRP A 85 -9.75 0.15 -7.06
N THR A 86 -9.21 1.22 -6.50
CA THR A 86 -9.03 1.36 -5.05
C THR A 86 -10.37 1.29 -4.32
N ARG A 87 -11.40 2.03 -4.78
CA ARG A 87 -12.76 1.95 -4.21
C ARG A 87 -13.33 0.54 -4.29
N ALA A 88 -13.21 -0.11 -5.44
CA ALA A 88 -13.72 -1.46 -5.65
C ALA A 88 -13.07 -2.47 -4.68
N ALA A 89 -11.74 -2.46 -4.60
CA ALA A 89 -10.98 -3.32 -3.69
C ALA A 89 -11.30 -3.03 -2.22
N ALA A 90 -11.38 -1.76 -1.82
CA ALA A 90 -11.67 -1.36 -0.44
C ALA A 90 -13.08 -1.79 -0.01
N ASN A 91 -14.08 -1.64 -0.89
CA ASN A 91 -15.45 -2.08 -0.63
C ASN A 91 -15.54 -3.60 -0.41
N MET A 92 -14.64 -4.37 -1.04
CA MET A 92 -14.48 -5.81 -0.88
C MET A 92 -13.61 -6.19 0.33
N GLY A 93 -13.18 -5.23 1.16
CA GLY A 93 -12.40 -5.48 2.35
C GLY A 93 -10.92 -5.78 2.08
N GLU A 94 -10.36 -5.32 0.95
CA GLU A 94 -8.92 -5.49 0.68
C GLU A 94 -8.09 -4.52 1.56
N PRO A 95 -7.19 -5.03 2.42
CA PRO A 95 -6.46 -4.21 3.38
C PRO A 95 -5.65 -3.06 2.77
N LYS A 96 -4.89 -3.30 1.70
CA LYS A 96 -4.06 -2.26 1.10
C LYS A 96 -4.89 -1.13 0.51
N ALA A 97 -6.02 -1.46 -0.11
CA ALA A 97 -6.95 -0.50 -0.68
C ALA A 97 -7.65 0.31 0.40
N ILE A 98 -8.06 -0.30 1.52
CA ILE A 98 -8.59 0.44 2.68
C ILE A 98 -7.52 1.41 3.21
N GLY A 99 -6.28 0.96 3.40
CA GLY A 99 -5.19 1.83 3.84
C GLY A 99 -4.94 3.00 2.88
N ARG A 100 -5.07 2.79 1.56
CA ARG A 100 -5.01 3.86 0.55
C ARG A 100 -6.16 4.86 0.69
N VAL A 101 -7.38 4.38 0.94
CA VAL A 101 -8.53 5.27 1.18
C VAL A 101 -8.30 6.10 2.44
N PHE A 102 -7.84 5.51 3.54
CA PHE A 102 -7.56 6.24 4.78
C PHE A 102 -6.42 7.24 4.65
N ALA A 103 -5.37 6.92 3.88
CA ALA A 103 -4.24 7.81 3.67
C ALA A 103 -4.57 8.97 2.71
N GLY A 104 -5.42 8.72 1.71
CA GLY A 104 -5.76 9.66 0.65
C GLY A 104 -7.13 10.33 0.79
N CYS A 105 -7.78 10.24 1.95
CA CYS A 105 -9.02 10.96 2.17
C CYS A 105 -8.77 12.42 2.58
N GLY A 106 -9.75 13.30 2.35
CA GLY A 106 -9.73 14.70 2.79
C GLY A 106 -9.91 15.68 1.62
N ASP A 107 -9.84 16.97 1.89
CA ASP A 107 -10.20 18.03 0.92
C ASP A 107 -9.34 18.03 -0.35
N ALA A 108 -8.08 17.58 -0.25
CA ALA A 108 -7.17 17.44 -1.38
C ALA A 108 -7.11 16.02 -1.97
N GLY A 109 -7.85 15.08 -1.36
CA GLY A 109 -7.78 13.66 -1.65
C GLY A 109 -8.90 13.18 -2.58
N PRO A 110 -8.71 12.07 -3.33
CA PRO A 110 -9.76 11.52 -4.19
C PRO A 110 -10.88 10.81 -3.41
N PHE A 111 -10.78 10.70 -2.08
CA PHE A 111 -11.73 10.04 -1.20
C PHE A 111 -12.29 11.00 -0.15
N SER A 112 -13.58 10.89 0.12
CA SER A 112 -14.24 11.65 1.18
C SER A 112 -14.05 11.02 2.56
N ALA A 113 -14.18 11.83 3.61
CA ALA A 113 -14.19 11.35 4.99
C ALA A 113 -15.34 10.33 5.23
N ALA A 114 -16.50 10.55 4.62
CA ALA A 114 -17.65 9.64 4.73
C ALA A 114 -17.36 8.26 4.09
N GLU A 115 -16.72 8.24 2.91
CA GLU A 115 -16.27 6.99 2.28
C GLU A 115 -15.27 6.25 3.17
N ALA A 116 -14.29 6.95 3.76
CA ALA A 116 -13.34 6.35 4.68
C ALA A 116 -14.03 5.80 5.94
N GLN A 117 -14.91 6.59 6.57
CA GLN A 117 -15.63 6.17 7.77
C GLN A 117 -16.44 4.86 7.54
N ALA A 118 -17.06 4.72 6.36
CA ALA A 118 -17.84 3.54 6.01
C ALA A 118 -17.01 2.24 5.91
N LEU A 119 -15.68 2.35 5.76
CA LEU A 119 -14.77 1.20 5.66
C LEU A 119 -14.28 0.68 7.02
N LEU A 120 -14.45 1.44 8.11
CA LEU A 120 -13.98 1.05 9.45
C LEU A 120 -14.38 -0.38 9.88
N PRO A 121 -15.60 -0.89 9.62
CA PRO A 121 -15.98 -2.25 10.01
C PRO A 121 -15.21 -3.36 9.31
N LYS A 122 -14.57 -3.06 8.16
CA LYS A 122 -13.83 -4.03 7.33
C LYS A 122 -12.32 -3.79 7.40
N ALA A 123 -11.89 -2.72 8.05
CA ALA A 123 -10.50 -2.29 8.09
C ALA A 123 -9.68 -3.18 9.04
N PRO A 124 -8.40 -3.42 8.72
CA PRO A 124 -7.45 -3.95 9.70
C PRO A 124 -7.46 -3.07 10.96
N ALA A 125 -7.35 -3.69 12.14
CA ALA A 125 -7.51 -3.00 13.41
C ALA A 125 -6.55 -1.81 13.58
N LEU A 126 -5.29 -1.95 13.15
CA LEU A 126 -4.30 -0.88 13.23
C LEU A 126 -4.58 0.26 12.25
N ASP A 127 -5.06 -0.02 11.04
CA ASP A 127 -5.45 1.00 10.08
C ASP A 127 -6.69 1.77 10.56
N ALA A 128 -7.68 1.06 11.10
CA ALA A 128 -8.88 1.65 11.70
C ALA A 128 -8.52 2.54 12.89
N LEU A 129 -7.63 2.08 13.77
CA LEU A 129 -7.17 2.87 14.90
C LEU A 129 -6.37 4.09 14.44
N ASN A 130 -5.42 3.94 13.51
CA ASN A 130 -4.66 5.06 12.96
C ASN A 130 -5.57 6.12 12.33
N PHE A 131 -6.64 5.70 11.65
CA PHE A 131 -7.67 6.61 11.14
C PHE A 131 -8.38 7.37 12.27
N ARG A 132 -8.82 6.65 13.32
CA ARG A 132 -9.52 7.25 14.48
C ARG A 132 -8.63 8.16 15.32
N LEU A 133 -7.33 7.93 15.38
CA LEU A 133 -6.36 8.83 16.01
C LEU A 133 -6.12 10.11 15.19
N GLY A 134 -7.11 10.51 14.40
CA GLY A 134 -7.16 11.75 13.67
C GLY A 134 -6.35 11.70 12.40
N GLY A 135 -6.60 10.69 11.54
CA GLY A 135 -5.97 10.36 10.25
C GLY A 135 -5.91 11.51 9.22
N SER A 136 -5.94 11.19 7.92
CA SER A 136 -5.78 12.24 6.89
C SER A 136 -7.01 13.14 6.71
N CYS A 137 -8.20 12.73 7.18
CA CYS A 137 -9.46 13.42 6.87
C CYS A 137 -10.48 13.49 8.01
N ALA A 138 -10.05 13.22 9.23
CA ALA A 138 -10.90 13.32 10.40
C ALA A 138 -10.07 13.84 11.59
N ASP A 139 -10.72 14.58 12.47
CA ASP A 139 -10.15 14.93 13.77
C ASP A 139 -9.95 13.68 14.61
N ALA A 140 -9.07 13.79 15.61
CA ALA A 140 -8.81 12.68 16.51
C ALA A 140 -10.01 12.36 17.39
N ASP A 141 -10.48 11.12 17.30
CA ASP A 141 -11.44 10.55 18.24
C ASP A 141 -10.74 10.26 19.57
N MET A 142 -10.81 11.22 20.48
CA MET A 142 -10.21 11.11 21.81
C MET A 142 -10.85 10.02 22.67
N ALA A 143 -12.08 9.59 22.39
CA ALA A 143 -12.69 8.46 23.07
C ALA A 143 -12.06 7.15 22.59
N ALA A 144 -11.89 6.99 21.28
CA ALA A 144 -11.15 5.87 20.70
C ALA A 144 -9.69 5.82 21.19
N ALA A 145 -9.02 6.98 21.27
CA ALA A 145 -7.66 7.07 21.81
C ALA A 145 -7.58 6.58 23.27
N ARG A 146 -8.51 7.00 24.14
CA ARG A 146 -8.54 6.55 25.55
C ARG A 146 -8.89 5.06 25.70
N ALA A 147 -9.60 4.49 24.73
CA ALA A 147 -9.97 3.08 24.73
C ALA A 147 -8.85 2.16 24.21
N VAL A 148 -7.70 2.70 23.78
CA VAL A 148 -6.56 1.90 23.31
C VAL A 148 -6.03 1.03 24.45
N ALA A 149 -5.96 -0.28 24.20
CA ALA A 149 -5.25 -1.24 25.05
C ALA A 149 -3.86 -1.53 24.45
N PRO A 150 -2.76 -1.00 25.02
CA PRO A 150 -1.43 -1.10 24.43
C PRO A 150 -0.93 -2.54 24.31
N ALA A 151 -1.31 -3.42 25.24
CA ALA A 151 -0.94 -4.84 25.20
C ALA A 151 -1.43 -5.51 23.90
N ASP A 152 -2.67 -5.22 23.49
CA ASP A 152 -3.26 -5.78 22.27
C ASP A 152 -2.55 -5.27 21.02
N LEU A 153 -2.14 -4.00 21.02
CA LEU A 153 -1.37 -3.41 19.92
C LEU A 153 0.03 -4.01 19.80
N LEU A 154 0.72 -4.20 20.92
CA LEU A 154 2.06 -4.78 20.95
C LEU A 154 2.07 -6.22 20.44
N ALA A 155 1.01 -6.98 20.72
CA ALA A 155 0.81 -8.34 20.21
C ALA A 155 0.49 -8.38 18.70
N ALA A 156 0.23 -7.25 18.04
CA ALA A 156 -0.13 -7.23 16.63
C ALA A 156 1.07 -7.59 15.72
N PRO A 157 0.86 -8.46 14.71
CA PRO A 157 1.91 -8.90 13.81
C PRO A 157 2.38 -7.80 12.83
N ASP A 158 1.54 -6.80 12.56
CA ASP A 158 1.88 -5.70 11.65
C ASP A 158 2.67 -4.59 12.36
N SER A 159 3.98 -4.70 12.22
CA SER A 159 4.97 -3.73 12.69
C SER A 159 4.91 -2.34 12.07
N ALA A 160 4.52 -2.21 10.80
CA ALA A 160 4.53 -0.91 10.13
C ALA A 160 3.25 -0.12 10.50
N GLY A 161 2.11 -0.81 10.59
CA GLY A 161 0.89 -0.26 11.15
C GLY A 161 1.05 0.16 12.60
N LEU A 162 1.74 -0.66 13.42
CA LEU A 162 1.96 -0.36 14.83
C LEU A 162 2.74 0.95 15.03
N CYS A 163 3.81 1.16 14.26
CA CYS A 163 4.60 2.39 14.35
C CYS A 163 3.80 3.65 14.02
N LYS A 164 2.94 3.60 13.00
CA LYS A 164 2.06 4.73 12.65
C LYS A 164 1.11 5.06 13.82
N VAL A 165 0.49 4.03 14.41
CA VAL A 165 -0.37 4.18 15.58
C VAL A 165 0.41 4.73 16.77
N ALA A 166 1.59 4.19 17.06
CA ALA A 166 2.44 4.59 18.18
C ALA A 166 2.84 6.08 18.08
N LEU A 167 3.32 6.50 16.91
CA LEU A 167 3.67 7.90 16.64
C LEU A 167 2.47 8.83 16.83
N ARG A 168 1.32 8.48 16.24
CA ARG A 168 0.13 9.33 16.31
C ARG A 168 -0.43 9.40 17.72
N TYR A 169 -0.47 8.28 18.43
CA TYR A 169 -0.86 8.23 19.84
C TYR A 169 0.08 9.07 20.72
N GLY A 170 1.40 8.96 20.52
CA GLY A 170 2.40 9.76 21.24
C GLY A 170 2.29 11.26 20.98
N LEU A 171 2.09 11.66 19.72
CA LEU A 171 1.88 13.06 19.36
C LEU A 171 0.56 13.60 19.92
N LEU A 172 -0.52 12.81 19.87
CA LEU A 172 -1.78 13.16 20.50
C LEU A 172 -1.62 13.32 22.01
N ARG A 173 -0.87 12.45 22.68
CA ARG A 173 -0.60 12.58 24.12
C ARG A 173 0.05 13.93 24.45
N MET A 174 0.92 14.45 23.60
CA MET A 174 1.58 15.76 23.81
C MET A 174 0.68 16.96 23.47
N SER A 175 -0.48 16.73 22.85
CA SER A 175 -1.45 17.78 22.55
C SER A 175 -2.25 18.17 23.79
N ARG A 176 -2.81 19.38 23.79
CA ARG A 176 -3.69 19.85 24.89
C ARG A 176 -4.90 18.93 25.12
N GLU A 177 -5.45 18.37 24.05
CA GLU A 177 -6.64 17.51 24.12
C GLU A 177 -6.31 16.11 24.64
N GLY A 178 -5.06 15.68 24.46
CA GLY A 178 -4.57 14.36 24.83
C GLY A 178 -3.82 14.27 26.14
N GLU A 179 -3.78 15.31 26.98
CA GLU A 179 -3.13 15.29 28.31
C GLU A 179 -3.51 14.06 29.15
N LYS A 180 -4.78 13.62 29.04
CA LYS A 180 -5.34 12.47 29.77
C LYS A 180 -5.01 11.10 29.16
N LEU A 181 -4.32 11.06 28.01
CA LEU A 181 -3.89 9.79 27.43
C LEU A 181 -2.79 9.18 28.29
N ASP A 182 -2.71 7.85 28.28
CA ASP A 182 -1.71 7.14 29.05
C ASP A 182 -0.31 7.38 28.46
N SER A 183 0.54 8.08 29.21
CA SER A 183 1.89 8.40 28.76
C SER A 183 2.86 7.21 28.85
N GLU A 184 2.64 6.27 29.78
CA GLU A 184 3.46 5.06 29.88
C GLU A 184 3.14 4.13 28.69
N ALA A 185 1.86 4.01 28.35
CA ALA A 185 1.41 3.35 27.13
C ALA A 185 2.07 3.94 25.88
N ALA A 186 2.06 5.28 25.73
CA ALA A 186 2.68 5.95 24.60
C ALA A 186 4.18 5.60 24.49
N GLN A 187 4.90 5.66 25.61
CA GLN A 187 6.34 5.32 25.62
C GLN A 187 6.61 3.86 25.26
N LYS A 188 5.80 2.92 25.75
CA LYS A 188 5.94 1.49 25.42
C LYS A 188 5.72 1.22 23.94
N LEU A 189 4.67 1.81 23.36
CA LEU A 189 4.36 1.67 21.93
C LEU A 189 5.48 2.24 21.05
N LEU A 190 6.03 3.42 21.41
CA LEU A 190 7.14 4.04 20.69
C LEU A 190 8.45 3.25 20.82
N ALA A 191 8.75 2.73 22.01
CA ALA A 191 9.93 1.90 22.23
C ALA A 191 9.86 0.60 21.41
N GLU A 192 8.69 -0.05 21.34
CA GLU A 192 8.50 -1.21 20.48
C GLU A 192 8.73 -0.86 19.00
N CYS A 193 8.23 0.29 18.55
CA CYS A 193 8.48 0.76 17.19
C CYS A 193 9.99 0.91 16.87
N GLU A 194 10.79 1.42 17.81
CA GLU A 194 12.24 1.58 17.67
C GLU A 194 12.98 0.24 17.50
N HIS A 195 12.47 -0.83 18.13
CA HIS A 195 13.10 -2.14 18.14
C HIS A 195 12.76 -3.01 16.92
N ARG A 196 11.75 -2.65 16.13
CA ARG A 196 11.31 -3.47 14.99
C ARG A 196 12.19 -3.23 13.74
N PRO A 197 13.04 -4.18 13.33
CA PRO A 197 14.00 -3.99 12.22
C PRO A 197 13.35 -3.74 10.86
N GLN A 198 12.11 -4.19 10.67
CA GLN A 198 11.33 -4.04 9.44
C GLN A 198 10.74 -2.63 9.25
N VAL A 199 10.85 -1.76 10.26
CA VAL A 199 10.41 -0.36 10.20
C VAL A 199 11.55 0.49 9.63
N PRO A 200 11.28 1.39 8.66
CA PRO A 200 12.30 2.26 8.09
C PRO A 200 13.06 3.07 9.15
N PRO A 201 14.40 3.23 9.05
CA PRO A 201 15.20 3.93 10.06
C PRO A 201 14.70 5.36 10.37
N ILE A 202 14.18 6.07 9.37
CA ILE A 202 13.63 7.42 9.55
C ILE A 202 12.42 7.42 10.49
N VAL A 203 11.51 6.46 10.33
CA VAL A 203 10.31 6.31 11.18
C VAL A 203 10.70 5.91 12.60
N ARG A 204 11.70 5.01 12.74
CA ARG A 204 12.24 4.66 14.06
C ARG A 204 12.88 5.86 14.76
N LYS A 205 13.56 6.72 14.00
CA LYS A 205 14.15 7.95 14.55
C LYS A 205 13.09 8.95 14.98
N GLU A 206 12.01 9.10 14.21
CA GLU A 206 10.86 9.89 14.63
C GLU A 206 10.24 9.37 15.93
N ALA A 207 10.09 8.05 16.06
CA ALA A 207 9.55 7.43 17.28
C ALA A 207 10.43 7.72 18.50
N GLU A 208 11.75 7.62 18.34
CA GLU A 208 12.74 7.97 19.38
C GLU A 208 12.60 9.43 19.82
N ILE A 209 12.47 10.37 18.87
CA ILE A 209 12.31 11.79 19.16
C ILE A 209 11.02 12.04 19.96
N VAL A 210 9.88 11.52 19.50
CA VAL A 210 8.60 11.68 20.20
C VAL A 210 8.66 11.08 21.60
N ARG A 211 9.28 9.91 21.77
CA ARG A 211 9.45 9.27 23.08
C ARG A 211 10.31 10.11 24.03
N GLN A 212 11.39 10.70 23.52
CA GLN A 212 12.26 11.59 24.31
C GLN A 212 11.53 12.86 24.73
N MET A 213 10.68 13.43 23.86
CA MET A 213 9.86 14.59 24.21
C MET A 213 8.87 14.26 25.34
N LEU A 214 8.15 13.15 25.23
CA LEU A 214 7.25 12.66 26.28
C LEU A 214 7.96 12.43 27.61
N ALA A 215 9.18 11.87 27.60
CA ALA A 215 9.94 11.63 28.82
C ALA A 215 10.31 12.93 29.57
N ARG A 216 10.55 14.02 28.83
CA ARG A 216 10.85 15.35 29.42
C ARG A 216 9.62 16.03 30.00
N GLU A 217 8.44 15.75 29.46
CA GLU A 217 7.15 16.23 30.01
C GLU A 217 6.86 15.59 31.38
N ILE A 218 7.17 14.29 31.52
CA ILE A 218 6.95 13.54 32.78
C ILE A 218 7.99 13.88 33.85
N LYS A 219 9.22 14.22 33.45
CA LYS A 219 10.30 14.66 34.35
C LYS A 219 10.71 16.09 33.99
N PRO A 220 10.01 17.12 34.50
CA PRO A 220 10.39 18.49 34.23
C PRO A 220 11.83 18.71 34.72
N VAL A 221 12.70 19.17 33.83
CA VAL A 221 14.06 19.59 34.19
C VAL A 221 13.92 20.71 35.22
N HIS A 222 14.28 20.44 36.47
CA HIS A 222 14.39 21.48 37.48
C HIS A 222 15.63 22.30 37.14
N ILE A 223 15.42 23.41 36.44
CA ILE A 223 16.44 24.43 36.28
C ILE A 223 16.43 25.22 37.59
N THR A 224 17.30 24.83 38.52
CA THR A 224 17.71 25.72 39.61
C THR A 224 18.53 26.84 38.99
N VAL A 225 17.96 28.05 38.98
CA VAL A 225 18.72 29.27 38.71
C VAL A 225 19.38 29.64 40.04
N ASP A 226 20.66 29.37 40.17
CA ASP A 226 21.52 29.89 41.25
C ASP A 226 21.85 31.38 40.99
#